data_AF-A0A239EW36-F1
#
_entry.id   AF-A0A239EW36-F1
#
_cell.length_a   1.000
_cell.length_b   1.000
_cell.length_c   1.000
_cell.angle_alpha   90.00
_cell.angle_beta   90.00
_cell.angle_gamma   90.00
#
_symmetry.space_group_name_H-M   'P 1'
#
loop_
_entity.id
_entity.type
_entity.pdbx_description
1 polymer ?
#
loop_
_entity_poly.entity_id
_entity_poly.type
_entity_poly.pdbx_seq_one_letter_code
_entity_poly.pdbx_strand_id
1 'polypeptide(L)'
;MSKRKKGITFILILTLLITTGLTQSFANGNLSHEEIETVIEEVAKEKNIPSVILKAIAWKESKYNQFDSNGTPFISNGNTGIMQINRIHRHLDQEKLKYDLKYNIEAGANILLGRWNASGSIYPIVGDMDPNVLEHWYFALWGYNGWVARNNPNASGKKAFQEEIFELIRDKYNQPITSIDTKYLPSSGLPKDDLWVPTPKDHHFGDLNGDDEVIFKDLIDHPKQEYIEELYSMGIVSGVSSDKFQPDGHVTKEQMAKIVVDALGIEITKGKSVGKDWSDVSSWAKDYVATAHQYGILSTDEEGNIKPKEFITREDTIMMLFDGFREEIINEEELMVPIDYEDFNEISLLALDSVAYFIGKDVLTVEEDNYLLRPQDPITRGEMCKLMYKIIENLY
;
A
#
# COMPACT_ATOMS: atom_id res chain seq x y z
N MET A 1 31.00 -24.58 -32.38
CA MET A 1 29.60 -24.25 -32.71
C MET A 1 28.98 -23.56 -31.49
N SER A 2 28.80 -22.25 -31.58
CA SER A 2 28.20 -21.41 -30.54
C SER A 2 26.70 -21.71 -30.42
N LYS A 3 26.24 -22.15 -29.24
CA LYS A 3 24.81 -22.23 -28.92
C LYS A 3 24.44 -20.97 -28.13
N ARG A 4 23.55 -20.19 -28.74
CA ARG A 4 22.96 -18.94 -28.23
C ARG A 4 22.30 -19.17 -26.87
N LYS A 5 22.73 -18.41 -25.86
CA LYS A 5 21.96 -18.13 -24.64
C LYS A 5 20.68 -17.38 -25.06
N LYS A 6 19.51 -17.94 -24.83
CA LYS A 6 18.25 -17.19 -24.86
C LYS A 6 18.13 -16.53 -23.48
N GLY A 7 18.45 -15.23 -23.42
CA GLY A 7 18.08 -14.41 -22.27
C GLY A 7 16.56 -14.29 -22.23
N ILE A 8 15.97 -14.61 -21.09
CA ILE A 8 14.59 -14.27 -20.78
C ILE A 8 14.61 -12.78 -20.45
N THR A 9 14.09 -11.98 -21.38
CA THR A 9 13.87 -10.55 -21.19
C THR A 9 12.73 -10.39 -20.20
N PHE A 10 13.07 -10.16 -18.93
CA PHE A 10 12.10 -9.84 -17.90
C PHE A 10 11.54 -8.44 -18.18
N ILE A 11 10.22 -8.39 -18.18
CA ILE A 11 9.28 -7.32 -18.47
C ILE A 11 9.79 -5.92 -18.06
N LEU A 12 10.24 -5.15 -19.04
CA LEU A 12 10.39 -3.68 -18.99
C LEU A 12 9.34 -3.01 -19.90
N ILE A 13 8.18 -3.65 -20.04
CA ILE A 13 7.10 -3.25 -20.96
C ILE A 13 5.89 -2.67 -20.19
N LEU A 14 5.75 -2.93 -18.89
CA LEU A 14 4.64 -2.39 -18.10
C LEU A 14 4.82 -0.89 -17.77
N THR A 15 6.05 -0.41 -17.58
CA THR A 15 6.32 1.02 -17.33
C THR A 15 6.18 1.90 -18.58
N LEU A 16 6.40 1.35 -19.78
CA LEU A 16 6.26 2.14 -21.02
C LEU A 16 4.79 2.25 -21.48
N LEU A 17 3.95 1.24 -21.21
CA LEU A 17 2.53 1.25 -21.57
C LEU A 17 1.69 2.24 -20.73
N ILE A 18 2.10 2.53 -19.48
CA ILE A 18 1.46 3.57 -18.66
C ILE A 18 1.78 4.96 -19.21
N THR A 19 3.02 5.19 -19.70
CA THR A 19 3.39 6.49 -20.29
C THR A 19 2.65 6.79 -21.60
N THR A 20 2.30 5.78 -22.41
CA THR A 20 1.57 5.98 -23.66
C THR A 20 0.05 6.07 -23.44
N GLY A 21 -0.49 5.40 -22.42
CA GLY A 21 -1.91 5.51 -22.04
C GLY A 21 -2.30 6.92 -21.57
N LEU A 22 -1.38 7.64 -20.91
CA LEU A 22 -1.61 9.03 -20.53
C LEU A 22 -1.63 9.98 -21.73
N THR A 23 -0.85 9.72 -22.79
CA THR A 23 -0.80 10.64 -23.95
C THR A 23 -2.07 10.66 -24.80
N GLN A 24 -2.96 9.67 -24.70
CA GLN A 24 -4.15 9.57 -25.55
C GLN A 24 -5.44 10.18 -24.96
N SER A 25 -5.45 10.61 -23.69
CA SER A 25 -6.63 11.26 -23.08
C SER A 25 -6.57 12.79 -23.08
N PHE A 26 -5.47 13.41 -23.52
CA PHE A 26 -5.32 14.89 -23.54
C PHE A 26 -6.10 15.61 -24.64
N ALA A 27 -6.93 14.89 -25.40
CA ALA A 27 -7.80 15.45 -26.41
C ALA A 27 -9.25 15.50 -25.88
N ASN A 28 -9.64 16.64 -25.31
CA ASN A 28 -11.03 17.11 -25.09
C ASN A 28 -11.84 16.66 -23.84
N GLY A 29 -11.25 16.09 -22.79
CA GLY A 29 -11.93 15.85 -21.51
C GLY A 29 -11.34 16.67 -20.36
N ASN A 30 -12.17 17.40 -19.60
CA ASN A 30 -11.75 17.97 -18.32
C ASN A 30 -11.55 16.80 -17.35
N LEU A 31 -10.35 16.64 -16.76
CA LEU A 31 -10.06 15.55 -15.82
C LEU A 31 -11.06 15.59 -14.65
N SER A 32 -11.46 14.42 -14.18
CA SER A 32 -12.24 14.29 -12.96
C SER A 32 -11.43 14.72 -11.74
N HIS A 33 -12.10 15.05 -10.65
CA HIS A 33 -11.39 15.36 -9.40
C HIS A 33 -10.57 14.18 -8.88
N GLU A 34 -10.99 12.95 -9.13
CA GLU A 34 -10.28 11.73 -8.74
C GLU A 34 -8.96 11.60 -9.51
N GLU A 35 -8.98 11.77 -10.84
CA GLU A 35 -7.77 11.75 -11.66
C GLU A 35 -6.79 12.89 -11.28
N ILE A 36 -7.30 14.06 -10.93
CA ILE A 36 -6.47 15.17 -10.44
C ILE A 36 -5.84 14.80 -9.09
N GLU A 37 -6.59 14.19 -8.17
CA GLU A 37 -6.08 13.75 -6.88
C GLU A 37 -4.99 12.68 -7.04
N THR A 38 -5.12 11.75 -7.98
CA THR A 38 -4.05 10.78 -8.31
C THR A 38 -2.76 11.48 -8.76
N VAL A 39 -2.85 12.50 -9.63
CA VAL A 39 -1.66 13.28 -10.03
C VAL A 39 -1.05 14.02 -8.85
N ILE A 40 -1.89 14.55 -7.94
CA ILE A 40 -1.42 15.20 -6.72
C ILE A 40 -0.70 14.21 -5.80
N GLU A 41 -1.25 13.00 -5.59
CA GLU A 41 -0.65 11.93 -4.79
C GLU A 41 0.69 11.48 -5.34
N GLU A 42 0.80 11.28 -6.66
CA GLU A 42 2.05 10.93 -7.32
C GLU A 42 3.13 12.00 -7.03
N VAL A 43 2.80 13.28 -7.24
CA VAL A 43 3.74 14.38 -6.97
C VAL A 43 4.05 14.47 -5.48
N ALA A 44 3.07 14.29 -4.60
CA ALA A 44 3.25 14.33 -3.15
C ALA A 44 4.24 13.26 -2.69
N LYS A 45 4.07 12.02 -3.17
CA LYS A 45 4.95 10.88 -2.91
C LYS A 45 6.37 11.13 -3.43
N GLU A 46 6.51 11.57 -4.69
CA GLU A 46 7.81 11.94 -5.28
C GLU A 46 8.55 13.02 -4.48
N LYS A 47 7.81 13.88 -3.77
CA LYS A 47 8.33 15.07 -3.07
C LYS A 47 8.41 14.90 -1.56
N ASN A 48 8.02 13.74 -1.02
CA ASN A 48 7.94 13.50 0.41
C ASN A 48 7.13 14.59 1.16
N ILE A 49 5.94 14.91 0.63
CA ILE A 49 4.94 15.79 1.25
C ILE A 49 3.67 14.96 1.47
N PRO A 50 2.98 15.03 2.62
CA PRO A 50 1.70 14.36 2.78
C PRO A 50 0.69 14.81 1.70
N SER A 51 0.10 13.88 0.95
CA SER A 51 -0.74 14.20 -0.20
C SER A 51 -1.94 15.06 0.18
N VAL A 52 -2.50 14.83 1.36
CA VAL A 52 -3.63 15.59 1.91
C VAL A 52 -3.32 17.09 2.03
N ILE A 53 -2.05 17.47 2.26
CA ILE A 53 -1.62 18.87 2.30
C ILE A 53 -1.68 19.49 0.90
N LEU A 54 -1.12 18.81 -0.12
CA LEU A 54 -1.18 19.32 -1.49
C LEU A 54 -2.60 19.35 -2.04
N LYS A 55 -3.42 18.34 -1.74
CA LYS A 55 -4.85 18.31 -2.07
C LYS A 55 -5.57 19.51 -1.46
N ALA A 56 -5.38 19.77 -0.17
CA ALA A 56 -6.01 20.91 0.50
C ALA A 56 -5.58 22.26 -0.08
N ILE A 57 -4.29 22.43 -0.42
CA ILE A 57 -3.80 23.64 -1.11
C ILE A 57 -4.45 23.79 -2.48
N ALA A 58 -4.39 22.77 -3.33
CA ALA A 58 -4.98 22.78 -4.67
C ALA A 58 -6.48 23.11 -4.63
N TRP A 59 -7.20 22.54 -3.66
CA TRP A 59 -8.61 22.84 -3.44
C TRP A 59 -8.84 24.29 -2.99
N LYS A 60 -8.04 24.78 -2.03
CA LYS A 60 -8.14 26.15 -1.51
C LYS A 60 -7.86 27.19 -2.59
N GLU A 61 -6.83 26.96 -3.39
CA GLU A 61 -6.31 27.92 -4.37
C GLU A 61 -7.21 28.00 -5.61
N SER A 62 -7.72 26.88 -6.10
CA SER A 62 -8.44 26.85 -7.38
C SER A 62 -9.67 25.94 -7.41
N LYS A 63 -9.99 25.21 -6.33
CA LYS A 63 -10.97 24.10 -6.34
C LYS A 63 -10.65 23.08 -7.42
N TYR A 64 -9.37 22.73 -7.54
CA TYR A 64 -8.83 21.81 -8.54
C TYR A 64 -8.89 22.30 -10.00
N ASN A 65 -9.17 23.58 -10.25
CA ASN A 65 -9.24 24.09 -11.63
C ASN A 65 -7.85 24.44 -12.18
N GLN A 66 -7.35 23.62 -13.10
CA GLN A 66 -6.24 23.99 -13.98
C GLN A 66 -6.71 24.84 -15.17
N PHE A 67 -7.94 24.58 -15.64
CA PHE A 67 -8.59 25.31 -16.72
C PHE A 67 -9.95 25.85 -16.26
N ASP A 68 -10.42 26.93 -16.87
CA ASP A 68 -11.77 27.46 -16.66
C ASP A 68 -12.83 26.67 -17.46
N SER A 69 -14.10 27.06 -17.35
CA SER A 69 -15.21 26.41 -18.05
C SER A 69 -15.12 26.45 -19.58
N ASN A 70 -14.25 27.28 -20.15
CA ASN A 70 -14.02 27.40 -21.58
C ASN A 70 -12.76 26.64 -22.03
N GLY A 71 -12.11 25.89 -21.13
CA GLY A 71 -10.86 25.19 -21.40
C GLY A 71 -9.64 26.12 -21.47
N THR A 72 -9.76 27.37 -21.02
CA THR A 72 -8.63 28.32 -20.97
C THR A 72 -7.87 28.14 -19.65
N PRO A 73 -6.53 28.27 -19.61
CA PRO A 73 -5.77 28.18 -18.36
C PRO A 73 -6.34 29.07 -17.27
N PHE A 74 -6.57 28.51 -16.08
CA PHE A 74 -7.16 29.22 -14.98
C PHE A 74 -6.16 30.24 -14.41
N ILE A 75 -6.44 31.53 -14.57
CA ILE A 75 -5.57 32.62 -14.10
C ILE A 75 -6.39 33.58 -13.24
N SER A 76 -5.99 33.74 -11.97
CA SER A 76 -6.63 34.68 -11.04
C SER A 76 -5.59 35.63 -10.46
N ASN A 77 -5.80 36.94 -10.59
CA ASN A 77 -4.86 37.97 -10.11
C ASN A 77 -3.40 37.79 -10.58
N GLY A 78 -3.20 37.15 -11.74
CA GLY A 78 -1.87 36.86 -12.30
C GLY A 78 -1.19 35.63 -11.70
N ASN A 79 -1.90 34.83 -10.91
CA ASN A 79 -1.50 33.50 -10.46
C ASN A 79 -2.05 32.44 -11.43
N THR A 80 -1.28 31.38 -11.68
CA THR A 80 -1.55 30.43 -12.76
C THR A 80 -1.89 29.03 -12.24
N GLY A 81 -2.97 28.46 -12.78
CA GLY A 81 -3.34 27.05 -12.70
C GLY A 81 -3.81 26.57 -11.32
N ILE A 82 -3.81 25.25 -11.15
CA ILE A 82 -4.42 24.56 -10.01
C ILE A 82 -3.80 24.97 -8.66
N MET A 83 -2.49 25.22 -8.61
CA MET A 83 -1.77 25.63 -7.40
C MET A 83 -1.65 27.16 -7.26
N GLN A 84 -2.23 27.94 -8.19
CA GLN A 84 -2.17 29.40 -8.22
C GLN A 84 -0.73 29.95 -8.10
N ILE A 85 0.17 29.46 -8.95
CA ILE A 85 1.58 29.84 -8.93
C ILE A 85 1.76 31.30 -9.31
N ASN A 86 2.38 32.08 -8.42
CA ASN A 86 2.56 33.52 -8.58
C ASN A 86 3.62 33.87 -9.65
N ARG A 87 3.35 34.92 -10.43
CA ARG A 87 4.25 35.51 -11.44
C ARG A 87 5.65 35.92 -10.96
N ILE A 88 5.91 35.98 -9.65
CA ILE A 88 7.27 36.23 -9.13
C ILE A 88 8.23 35.08 -9.46
N HIS A 89 7.71 33.86 -9.67
CA HIS A 89 8.51 32.66 -10.02
C HIS A 89 8.86 32.62 -11.51
N ARG A 90 9.50 33.69 -12.01
CA ARG A 90 9.80 33.88 -13.45
C ARG A 90 10.79 32.86 -14.03
N HIS A 91 11.49 32.12 -13.19
CA HIS A 91 12.42 31.07 -13.59
C HIS A 91 11.72 29.76 -14.00
N LEU A 92 10.44 29.59 -13.63
CA LEU A 92 9.64 28.44 -14.04
C LEU A 92 9.18 28.60 -15.49
N ASP A 93 8.92 27.47 -16.14
CA ASP A 93 8.38 27.44 -17.50
C ASP A 93 6.92 27.93 -17.49
N GLN A 94 6.71 29.15 -17.99
CA GLN A 94 5.42 29.82 -17.93
C GLN A 94 4.36 29.18 -18.83
N GLU A 95 4.75 28.48 -19.89
CA GLU A 95 3.81 27.77 -20.76
C GLU A 95 3.40 26.45 -20.12
N LYS A 96 4.36 25.70 -19.55
CA LYS A 96 4.01 24.49 -18.79
C LYS A 96 3.13 24.78 -17.59
N LEU A 97 3.36 25.87 -16.84
CA LEU A 97 2.48 26.25 -15.74
C LEU A 97 1.00 26.39 -16.15
N LYS A 98 0.74 26.80 -17.41
CA LYS A 98 -0.61 27.01 -17.92
C LYS A 98 -1.26 25.72 -18.43
N TYR A 99 -0.49 24.87 -19.10
CA TYR A 99 -1.06 23.78 -19.89
C TYR A 99 -0.69 22.37 -19.41
N ASP A 100 0.29 22.25 -18.51
CA ASP A 100 0.71 20.98 -17.93
C ASP A 100 0.28 20.93 -16.46
N LEU A 101 -0.73 20.09 -16.18
CA LEU A 101 -1.30 19.91 -14.85
C LEU A 101 -0.24 19.44 -13.85
N LYS A 102 0.50 18.37 -14.18
CA LYS A 102 1.52 17.80 -13.28
C LYS A 102 2.60 18.84 -13.00
N TYR A 103 3.08 19.56 -14.02
CA TYR A 103 4.07 20.61 -13.83
C TYR A 103 3.58 21.75 -12.93
N ASN A 104 2.31 22.15 -13.01
CA ASN A 104 1.75 23.16 -12.11
C ASN A 104 1.71 22.66 -10.65
N ILE A 105 1.31 21.40 -10.43
CA ILE A 105 1.30 20.76 -9.12
C ILE A 105 2.73 20.65 -8.55
N GLU A 106 3.68 20.16 -9.35
CA GLU A 106 5.10 20.07 -9.00
C GLU A 106 5.69 21.45 -8.63
N ALA A 107 5.34 22.49 -9.37
CA ALA A 107 5.77 23.85 -9.07
C ALA A 107 5.26 24.31 -7.69
N GLY A 108 3.99 24.04 -7.37
CA GLY A 108 3.42 24.33 -6.05
C GLY A 108 4.12 23.55 -4.94
N ALA A 109 4.30 22.24 -5.12
CA ALA A 109 5.00 21.38 -4.20
C ALA A 109 6.45 21.86 -3.92
N ASN A 110 7.20 22.22 -4.98
CA ASN A 110 8.56 22.73 -4.83
C ASN A 110 8.60 24.08 -4.08
N ILE A 111 7.60 24.95 -4.25
CA ILE A 111 7.50 26.20 -3.48
C ILE A 111 7.27 25.91 -2.01
N LEU A 112 6.35 24.99 -1.69
CA LEU A 112 6.08 24.57 -0.31
C LEU A 112 7.33 23.97 0.34
N LEU A 113 8.03 23.07 -0.36
CA LEU A 113 9.30 22.50 0.11
C LEU A 113 10.38 23.57 0.30
N GLY A 114 10.42 24.60 -0.55
CA GLY A 114 11.29 25.74 -0.35
C GLY A 114 11.00 26.50 0.94
N ARG A 115 9.76 26.46 1.46
CA ARG A 115 9.41 27.00 2.79
C ARG A 115 9.83 26.03 3.89
N TRP A 116 9.46 24.76 3.75
CA TRP A 116 9.86 23.70 4.66
C TRP A 116 11.38 23.71 4.92
N ASN A 117 12.19 23.67 3.86
CA ASN A 117 13.66 23.63 3.93
C ASN A 117 14.29 24.91 4.49
N ALA A 118 13.57 26.03 4.52
CA ALA A 118 14.04 27.28 5.11
C ALA A 118 13.60 27.43 6.58
N SER A 119 12.82 26.48 7.11
CA SER A 119 12.42 26.48 8.52
C SER A 119 13.62 26.15 9.41
N GLY A 120 13.68 26.77 10.58
CA GLY A 120 14.83 26.75 11.48
C GLY A 120 15.92 27.74 11.10
N SER A 121 15.77 28.44 9.97
CA SER A 121 16.67 29.54 9.54
C SER A 121 15.92 30.85 9.29
N ILE A 122 14.79 30.79 8.58
CA ILE A 122 14.00 31.96 8.17
C ILE A 122 12.56 31.85 8.68
N TYR A 123 12.08 30.63 8.86
CA TYR A 123 10.75 30.35 9.42
C TYR A 123 10.88 29.61 10.75
N PRO A 124 9.96 29.85 11.70
CA PRO A 124 9.79 29.02 12.88
C PRO A 124 9.58 27.55 12.53
N ILE A 125 9.79 26.67 13.50
CA ILE A 125 9.56 25.23 13.37
C ILE A 125 8.57 24.73 14.41
N VAL A 126 7.91 23.62 14.07
CA VAL A 126 7.12 22.84 15.02
C VAL A 126 7.80 21.49 15.20
N GLY A 127 7.92 21.06 16.45
CA GLY A 127 8.47 19.75 16.78
C GLY A 127 9.90 19.57 16.30
N ASP A 128 10.17 18.40 15.74
CA ASP A 128 11.44 18.00 15.14
C ASP A 128 11.45 18.10 13.60
N MET A 129 10.39 18.68 13.02
CA MET A 129 10.19 18.73 11.57
C MET A 129 10.13 17.33 10.92
N ASP A 130 9.51 16.35 11.57
CA ASP A 130 9.08 15.11 10.89
C ASP A 130 8.11 15.46 9.73
N PRO A 131 8.44 15.16 8.46
CA PRO A 131 7.60 15.47 7.31
C PRO A 131 6.28 14.69 7.30
N ASN A 132 6.19 13.56 7.99
CA ASN A 132 4.93 12.82 8.08
C ASN A 132 3.99 13.36 9.16
N VAL A 133 4.45 14.18 10.11
CA VAL A 133 3.55 14.82 11.07
C VAL A 133 2.92 16.05 10.45
N LEU A 134 1.60 16.04 10.23
CA LEU A 134 0.88 17.08 9.50
C LEU A 134 1.05 18.47 10.15
N GLU A 135 1.02 18.52 11.48
CA GLU A 135 1.18 19.75 12.26
C GLU A 135 2.56 20.40 12.07
N HIS A 136 3.57 19.64 11.66
CA HIS A 136 4.91 20.19 11.43
C HIS A 136 4.97 21.12 10.22
N TRP A 137 4.02 21.00 9.29
CA TRP A 137 3.93 21.84 8.09
C TRP A 137 3.35 23.23 8.34
N TYR A 138 2.95 23.56 9.57
CA TYR A 138 2.20 24.77 9.91
C TYR A 138 2.84 26.07 9.38
N PHE A 139 4.13 26.28 9.64
CA PHE A 139 4.83 27.50 9.21
C PHE A 139 5.21 27.47 7.73
N ALA A 140 5.44 26.30 7.15
CA ALA A 140 5.64 26.15 5.72
C ALA A 140 4.37 26.57 4.95
N LEU A 141 3.19 26.20 5.44
CA LEU A 141 1.89 26.60 4.89
C LEU A 141 1.64 28.10 5.02
N TRP A 142 1.96 28.69 6.17
CA TRP A 142 1.91 30.15 6.32
C TRP A 142 2.84 30.81 5.28
N GLY A 143 4.08 30.32 5.14
CA GLY A 143 5.04 30.81 4.14
C GLY A 143 4.60 30.60 2.68
N TYR A 144 3.81 29.56 2.39
CA TYR A 144 3.28 29.27 1.07
C TYR A 144 2.34 30.39 0.58
N ASN A 145 1.41 30.83 1.43
CA ASN A 145 0.51 31.96 1.14
C ASN A 145 1.19 33.34 1.28
N GLY A 146 2.48 33.35 1.62
CA GLY A 146 3.27 34.53 1.88
C GLY A 146 3.50 34.73 3.37
N TRP A 147 4.77 34.95 3.73
CA TRP A 147 5.20 35.20 5.10
C TRP A 147 4.82 36.62 5.56
N VAL A 148 3.54 36.83 5.87
CA VAL A 148 2.98 38.14 6.22
C VAL A 148 2.13 38.10 7.50
N ALA A 149 2.13 39.19 8.25
CA ALA A 149 1.48 39.31 9.56
C ALA A 149 -0.04 39.09 9.55
N ARG A 150 -0.72 39.30 8.41
CA ARG A 150 -2.17 39.03 8.29
C ARG A 150 -2.54 37.56 8.50
N ASN A 151 -1.58 36.66 8.30
CA ASN A 151 -1.75 35.22 8.49
C ASN A 151 -1.41 34.78 9.92
N ASN A 152 -1.18 35.72 10.85
CA ASN A 152 -1.04 35.41 12.26
C ASN A 152 -2.41 35.07 12.88
N PRO A 153 -2.62 33.84 13.36
CA PRO A 153 -3.91 33.39 13.89
C PRO A 153 -4.33 34.14 15.17
N ASN A 154 -3.42 34.71 15.94
CA ASN A 154 -3.79 35.60 17.06
C ASN A 154 -4.46 36.90 16.59
N ALA A 155 -4.24 37.30 15.32
CA ALA A 155 -4.85 38.48 14.71
C ALA A 155 -6.01 38.13 13.76
N SER A 156 -5.90 37.07 12.96
CA SER A 156 -6.88 36.69 11.94
C SER A 156 -7.76 35.48 12.30
N GLY A 157 -7.47 34.80 13.41
CA GLY A 157 -8.18 33.59 13.84
C GLY A 157 -8.18 32.52 12.77
N LYS A 158 -9.32 31.85 12.60
CA LYS A 158 -9.53 30.82 11.58
C LYS A 158 -9.36 31.28 10.12
N LYS A 159 -9.23 32.58 9.87
CA LYS A 159 -8.99 33.13 8.52
C LYS A 159 -7.51 33.14 8.14
N ALA A 160 -6.61 32.77 9.05
CA ALA A 160 -5.22 32.53 8.69
C ALA A 160 -5.13 31.37 7.70
N PHE A 161 -4.29 31.49 6.68
CA PHE A 161 -4.26 30.53 5.57
C PHE A 161 -4.02 29.08 6.04
N GLN A 162 -3.04 28.87 6.91
CA GLN A 162 -2.72 27.55 7.44
C GLN A 162 -3.87 26.95 8.27
N GLU A 163 -4.67 27.79 8.95
CA GLU A 163 -5.87 27.33 9.66
C GLU A 163 -6.97 26.90 8.68
N GLU A 164 -7.15 27.64 7.58
CA GLU A 164 -8.11 27.27 6.53
C GLU A 164 -7.69 25.97 5.83
N ILE A 165 -6.39 25.74 5.63
CA ILE A 165 -5.87 24.47 5.12
C ILE A 165 -6.17 23.34 6.12
N PHE A 166 -5.88 23.53 7.41
CA PHE A 166 -6.17 22.51 8.44
C PHE A 166 -7.67 22.24 8.55
N GLU A 167 -8.52 23.25 8.41
CA GLU A 167 -9.98 23.07 8.37
C GLU A 167 -10.43 22.30 7.13
N LEU A 168 -9.85 22.55 5.96
CA LEU A 168 -10.11 21.75 4.75
C LEU A 168 -9.66 20.30 4.91
N ILE A 169 -8.49 20.04 5.50
CA ILE A 169 -7.98 18.70 5.79
C ILE A 169 -8.99 17.92 6.65
N ARG A 170 -9.51 18.54 7.72
CA ARG A 170 -10.54 17.94 8.58
C ARG A 170 -11.85 17.71 7.84
N ASP A 171 -12.39 18.74 7.20
CA ASP A 171 -13.79 18.74 6.79
C ASP A 171 -14.00 18.09 5.41
N LYS A 172 -13.04 18.25 4.50
CA LYS A 172 -13.14 17.73 3.13
C LYS A 172 -12.53 16.35 2.98
N TYR A 173 -11.39 16.10 3.63
CA TYR A 173 -10.64 14.85 3.49
C TYR A 173 -10.82 13.92 4.69
N ASN A 174 -11.60 14.34 5.69
CA ASN A 174 -11.88 13.55 6.89
C ASN A 174 -10.59 13.08 7.62
N GLN A 175 -9.51 13.86 7.47
CA GLN A 175 -8.22 13.60 8.08
C GLN A 175 -8.13 14.42 9.38
N PRO A 176 -7.97 13.78 10.55
CA PRO A 176 -7.80 14.52 11.79
C PRO A 176 -6.46 15.28 11.76
N ILE A 177 -6.49 16.51 12.25
CA ILE A 177 -5.34 17.40 12.37
C ILE A 177 -5.65 18.47 13.43
N THR A 178 -4.67 18.83 14.25
CA THR A 178 -4.81 19.82 15.31
C THR A 178 -4.00 21.07 14.97
N SER A 179 -4.49 22.26 15.30
CA SER A 179 -3.64 23.46 15.18
C SER A 179 -2.62 23.54 16.33
N ILE A 180 -1.56 24.33 16.12
CA ILE A 180 -0.60 24.63 17.19
C ILE A 180 -1.23 25.51 18.27
N ASP A 181 -0.66 25.47 19.48
CA ASP A 181 -1.09 26.35 20.56
C ASP A 181 -0.68 27.81 20.26
N THR A 182 -1.65 28.67 20.00
CA THR A 182 -1.38 30.04 19.56
C THR A 182 -0.73 30.91 20.65
N LYS A 183 -0.63 30.43 21.90
CA LYS A 183 0.11 31.12 22.97
C LYS A 183 1.61 31.26 22.66
N TYR A 184 2.16 30.41 21.79
CA TYR A 184 3.55 30.50 21.35
C TYR A 184 3.77 31.63 20.32
N LEU A 185 2.70 32.11 19.71
CA LEU A 185 2.74 33.15 18.68
C LEU A 185 2.60 34.55 19.30
N PRO A 186 3.19 35.59 18.68
CA PRO A 186 2.96 36.96 19.14
C PRO A 186 1.50 37.36 18.94
N SER A 187 1.00 38.31 19.73
CA SER A 187 -0.39 38.79 19.62
C SER A 187 -0.69 39.47 18.27
N SER A 188 0.34 39.94 17.56
CA SER A 188 0.27 40.49 16.22
C SER A 188 1.65 40.42 15.55
N GLY A 189 1.73 40.66 14.24
CA GLY A 189 3.00 40.62 13.52
C GLY A 189 3.44 39.20 13.15
N LEU A 190 4.70 39.07 12.74
CA LEU A 190 5.32 37.78 12.44
C LEU A 190 5.97 37.20 13.70
N PRO A 191 5.94 35.87 13.90
CA PRO A 191 6.79 35.23 14.89
C PRO A 191 8.28 35.45 14.55
N LYS A 192 9.14 35.30 15.55
CA LYS A 192 10.59 35.30 15.32
C LYS A 192 10.98 34.07 14.50
N ASP A 193 12.00 34.22 13.66
CA ASP A 193 12.57 33.14 12.85
C ASP A 193 13.08 31.96 13.69
N ASP A 194 13.65 32.24 14.87
CA ASP A 194 14.16 31.26 15.82
C ASP A 194 13.09 30.62 16.74
N LEU A 195 11.80 30.92 16.52
CA LEU A 195 10.73 30.35 17.34
C LEU A 195 10.61 28.84 17.09
N TRP A 196 10.69 28.07 18.18
CA TRP A 196 10.36 26.65 18.23
C TRP A 196 9.04 26.45 18.97
N VAL A 197 8.10 25.74 18.34
CA VAL A 197 6.82 25.34 18.92
C VAL A 197 6.85 23.83 19.16
N PRO A 198 6.52 23.31 20.35
CA PRO A 198 6.47 21.86 20.55
C PRO A 198 5.38 21.22 19.69
N THR A 199 5.61 19.96 19.28
CA THR A 199 4.57 19.13 18.66
C THR A 199 3.32 19.11 19.55
N PRO A 200 2.12 19.40 19.01
CA PRO A 200 0.89 19.30 19.78
C PRO A 200 0.74 17.92 20.41
N LYS A 201 0.15 17.87 21.61
CA LYS A 201 -0.09 16.59 22.31
C LYS A 201 -0.91 15.63 21.43
N ASP A 202 -1.96 16.16 20.82
CA ASP A 202 -2.75 15.46 19.82
C ASP A 202 -2.25 15.89 18.44
N HIS A 203 -1.44 15.06 17.79
CA HIS A 203 -0.88 15.28 16.46
C HIS A 203 -1.17 14.07 15.56
N HIS A 204 -1.03 14.26 14.25
CA HIS A 204 -1.52 13.31 13.26
C HIS A 204 -0.53 13.12 12.13
N PHE A 205 -0.54 11.91 11.58
CA PHE A 205 0.35 11.51 10.50
C PHE A 205 -0.33 11.67 9.14
N GLY A 206 0.47 12.00 8.14
CA GLY A 206 0.14 11.92 6.73
C GLY A 206 0.40 10.54 6.16
N ASP A 207 0.45 10.47 4.84
CA ASP A 207 0.61 9.27 4.02
C ASP A 207 2.05 9.07 3.51
N LEU A 208 3.06 9.69 4.13
CA LEU A 208 4.45 9.54 3.72
C LEU A 208 5.12 8.28 4.23
N ASN A 209 4.63 7.74 5.35
CA ASN A 209 5.08 6.46 5.85
C ASN A 209 4.32 5.31 5.15
N GLY A 210 4.07 5.45 3.85
CA GLY A 210 3.32 4.50 3.03
C GLY A 210 4.04 3.19 2.71
N ASP A 211 4.78 2.65 3.69
CA ASP A 211 5.15 1.24 3.88
C ASP A 211 4.96 0.80 5.38
N ASP A 212 4.51 1.69 6.27
CA ASP A 212 4.21 1.48 7.71
C ASP A 212 2.84 2.08 8.09
N GLU A 213 1.90 2.18 7.15
CA GLU A 213 0.49 2.20 7.55
C GLU A 213 0.20 0.78 8.04
N VAL A 214 -0.01 0.63 9.36
CA VAL A 214 -0.47 -0.62 9.95
C VAL A 214 -1.79 -0.99 9.25
N ILE A 215 -1.67 -1.79 8.18
CA ILE A 215 -2.77 -2.22 7.31
C ILE A 215 -3.83 -2.89 8.17
N PHE A 216 -3.36 -3.63 9.17
CA PHE A 216 -4.17 -4.37 10.12
C PHE A 216 -3.62 -4.17 11.53
N LYS A 217 -4.43 -3.60 12.43
CA LYS A 217 -4.02 -3.24 13.80
C LYS A 217 -3.56 -4.43 14.62
N ASP A 218 -4.03 -5.62 14.29
CA ASP A 218 -3.67 -6.88 14.93
C ASP A 218 -2.39 -7.51 14.39
N LEU A 219 -1.66 -6.81 13.50
CA LEU A 219 -0.32 -7.20 13.07
C LEU A 219 0.81 -6.47 13.79
N ILE A 220 0.54 -5.38 14.51
CA ILE A 220 1.57 -4.63 15.24
C ILE A 220 2.33 -5.59 16.18
N ASP A 221 3.65 -5.66 16.00
CA ASP A 221 4.58 -6.53 16.73
C ASP A 221 4.31 -8.05 16.56
N HIS A 222 3.45 -8.43 15.60
CA HIS A 222 3.18 -9.82 15.32
C HIS A 222 4.35 -10.44 14.54
N PRO A 223 4.88 -11.62 14.95
CA PRO A 223 6.09 -12.21 14.34
C PRO A 223 5.94 -12.66 12.88
N LYS A 224 4.75 -12.50 12.28
CA LYS A 224 4.48 -12.78 10.86
C LYS A 224 3.97 -11.55 10.10
N GLN A 225 4.10 -10.36 10.69
CA GLN A 225 3.62 -9.10 10.12
C GLN A 225 4.16 -8.88 8.70
N GLU A 226 5.49 -8.95 8.53
CA GLU A 226 6.16 -8.72 7.24
C GLU A 226 5.61 -9.64 6.12
N TYR A 227 5.45 -10.94 6.41
CA TYR A 227 4.94 -11.91 5.43
C TYR A 227 3.49 -11.61 5.03
N ILE A 228 2.69 -11.14 5.98
CA ILE A 228 1.28 -10.85 5.75
C ILE A 228 1.13 -9.56 4.94
N GLU A 229 1.89 -8.52 5.29
CA GLU A 229 1.85 -7.23 4.60
C GLU A 229 2.32 -7.35 3.15
N GLU A 230 3.38 -8.15 2.87
CA GLU A 230 3.82 -8.39 1.51
C GLU A 230 2.77 -9.13 0.67
N LEU A 231 2.20 -10.23 1.19
CA LEU A 231 1.17 -10.96 0.45
C LEU A 231 -0.12 -10.14 0.27
N TYR A 232 -0.41 -9.22 1.18
CA TYR A 232 -1.50 -8.27 1.05
C TYR A 232 -1.21 -7.24 -0.05
N SER A 233 0.02 -6.70 -0.12
CA SER A 233 0.43 -5.75 -1.16
C SER A 233 0.39 -6.37 -2.56
N MET A 234 0.67 -7.68 -2.67
CA MET A 234 0.52 -8.47 -3.89
C MET A 234 -0.94 -8.79 -4.25
N GLY A 235 -1.90 -8.51 -3.36
CA GLY A 235 -3.32 -8.84 -3.54
C GLY A 235 -3.66 -10.33 -3.37
N ILE A 236 -2.75 -11.13 -2.82
CA ILE A 236 -2.93 -12.58 -2.62
C ILE A 236 -3.82 -12.87 -1.41
N VAL A 237 -3.62 -12.11 -0.33
CA VAL A 237 -4.43 -12.22 0.89
C VAL A 237 -5.21 -10.94 1.18
N SER A 238 -6.28 -11.07 1.95
CA SER A 238 -7.12 -9.95 2.40
C SER A 238 -7.45 -10.09 3.88
N GLY A 239 -7.72 -8.95 4.52
CA GLY A 239 -8.16 -8.90 5.91
C GLY A 239 -9.56 -9.47 6.10
N VAL A 240 -9.88 -9.86 7.33
CA VAL A 240 -11.23 -10.26 7.74
C VAL A 240 -12.14 -9.05 7.96
N SER A 241 -11.56 -7.87 8.08
CA SER A 241 -12.22 -6.57 8.13
C SER A 241 -11.27 -5.48 7.62
N SER A 242 -11.73 -4.22 7.60
CA SER A 242 -10.94 -3.08 7.12
C SER A 242 -9.68 -2.78 7.95
N ASP A 243 -9.60 -3.24 9.21
CA ASP A 243 -8.46 -2.97 10.10
C ASP A 243 -7.96 -4.20 10.85
N LYS A 244 -8.37 -5.41 10.45
CA LYS A 244 -7.90 -6.68 11.04
C LYS A 244 -7.62 -7.77 10.02
N PHE A 245 -6.52 -8.47 10.22
CA PHE A 245 -6.14 -9.66 9.47
C PHE A 245 -6.52 -10.97 10.16
N GLN A 246 -6.50 -10.99 11.49
CA GLN A 246 -6.61 -12.16 12.36
C GLN A 246 -5.49 -13.19 12.10
N PRO A 247 -4.21 -12.85 12.34
CA PRO A 247 -3.09 -13.71 12.00
C PRO A 247 -3.09 -15.07 12.72
N ASP A 248 -3.55 -15.13 13.96
CA ASP A 248 -3.68 -16.36 14.75
C ASP A 248 -4.99 -17.12 14.49
N GLY A 249 -5.85 -16.62 13.58
CA GLY A 249 -7.06 -17.33 13.17
C GLY A 249 -6.73 -18.51 12.26
N HIS A 250 -7.49 -19.60 12.36
CA HIS A 250 -7.30 -20.77 11.50
C HIS A 250 -7.93 -20.59 10.11
N VAL A 251 -7.36 -21.28 9.12
CA VAL A 251 -7.80 -21.25 7.72
C VAL A 251 -8.69 -22.45 7.42
N THR A 252 -9.83 -22.23 6.76
CA THR A 252 -10.69 -23.32 6.25
C THR A 252 -10.21 -23.84 4.90
N LYS A 253 -10.55 -25.09 4.54
CA LYS A 253 -10.18 -25.67 3.23
C LYS A 253 -10.67 -24.83 2.05
N GLU A 254 -11.88 -24.25 2.11
CA GLU A 254 -12.39 -23.39 1.04
C GLU A 254 -11.66 -22.03 0.94
N GLN A 255 -11.16 -21.51 2.06
CA GLN A 255 -10.30 -20.31 2.06
C GLN A 255 -8.91 -20.61 1.51
N MET A 256 -8.32 -21.75 1.86
CA MET A 256 -7.01 -22.17 1.33
C MET A 256 -7.06 -22.33 -0.19
N ALA A 257 -8.11 -22.97 -0.72
CA ALA A 257 -8.31 -23.10 -2.16
C ALA A 257 -8.32 -21.75 -2.88
N LYS A 258 -9.00 -20.74 -2.33
CA LYS A 258 -8.99 -19.39 -2.88
C LYS A 258 -7.58 -18.79 -2.88
N ILE A 259 -6.88 -18.85 -1.74
CA ILE A 259 -5.56 -18.25 -1.58
C ILE A 259 -4.55 -18.84 -2.57
N VAL A 260 -4.51 -20.17 -2.73
CA VAL A 260 -3.57 -20.83 -3.66
C VAL A 260 -3.91 -20.50 -5.11
N VAL A 261 -5.19 -20.48 -5.49
CA VAL A 261 -5.61 -20.13 -6.85
C VAL A 261 -5.25 -18.69 -7.19
N ASP A 262 -5.47 -17.74 -6.27
CA ASP A 262 -5.10 -16.34 -6.47
C ASP A 262 -3.57 -16.17 -6.55
N ALA A 263 -2.82 -16.83 -5.67
CA ALA A 263 -1.36 -16.76 -5.64
C ALA A 263 -0.71 -17.30 -6.92
N LEU A 264 -1.29 -18.34 -7.53
CA LEU A 264 -0.85 -18.90 -8.81
C LEU A 264 -1.33 -18.08 -10.02
N GLY A 265 -2.22 -17.10 -9.82
CA GLY A 265 -2.81 -16.32 -10.91
C GLY A 265 -3.60 -17.18 -11.91
N ILE A 266 -4.16 -18.31 -11.45
CA ILE A 266 -4.92 -19.22 -12.32
C ILE A 266 -6.23 -18.57 -12.74
N GLU A 267 -6.57 -18.69 -14.02
CA GLU A 267 -7.86 -18.20 -14.52
C GLU A 267 -9.00 -19.02 -13.89
N ILE A 268 -9.87 -18.32 -13.15
CA ILE A 268 -11.01 -18.93 -12.47
C ILE A 268 -11.97 -19.50 -13.51
N THR A 269 -12.18 -20.81 -13.48
CA THR A 269 -13.17 -21.47 -14.33
C THR A 269 -14.50 -21.53 -13.60
N LYS A 270 -15.61 -21.36 -14.35
CA LYS A 270 -16.95 -21.57 -13.75
C LYS A 270 -17.11 -23.03 -13.38
N GLY A 271 -17.19 -23.27 -12.07
CA GLY A 271 -17.04 -24.60 -11.50
C GLY A 271 -18.21 -25.53 -11.83
N LYS A 272 -17.87 -26.79 -12.16
CA LYS A 272 -18.78 -27.93 -11.98
C LYS A 272 -18.72 -28.37 -10.52
N SER A 273 -19.82 -28.93 -10.01
CA SER A 273 -19.84 -29.49 -8.65
C SER A 273 -18.74 -30.53 -8.46
N VAL A 274 -17.93 -30.37 -7.40
CA VAL A 274 -16.89 -31.32 -6.99
C VAL A 274 -17.17 -31.82 -5.57
N GLY A 275 -16.78 -33.07 -5.29
CA GLY A 275 -17.07 -33.73 -4.01
C GLY A 275 -18.56 -34.03 -3.78
N LYS A 276 -18.84 -34.86 -2.77
CA LYS A 276 -20.21 -35.23 -2.36
C LYS A 276 -20.89 -34.15 -1.53
N ASP A 277 -20.11 -33.37 -0.79
CA ASP A 277 -20.51 -32.29 0.11
C ASP A 277 -20.46 -30.90 -0.57
N TRP A 278 -20.55 -30.84 -1.90
CA TRP A 278 -20.53 -29.60 -2.67
C TRP A 278 -21.56 -28.55 -2.21
N SER A 279 -22.68 -29.00 -1.63
CA SER A 279 -23.70 -28.11 -1.08
C SER A 279 -23.19 -27.27 0.09
N ASP A 280 -22.14 -27.73 0.77
CA ASP A 280 -21.61 -27.10 1.97
C ASP A 280 -20.57 -26.02 1.65
N VAL A 281 -20.04 -26.01 0.42
CA VAL A 281 -19.14 -24.99 -0.11
C VAL A 281 -19.86 -23.65 -0.20
N SER A 282 -19.28 -22.62 0.41
CA SER A 282 -19.81 -21.27 0.38
C SER A 282 -19.91 -20.75 -1.06
N SER A 283 -20.98 -20.00 -1.38
CA SER A 283 -21.22 -19.52 -2.75
C SER A 283 -20.04 -18.75 -3.34
N TRP A 284 -19.31 -17.98 -2.53
CA TRP A 284 -18.13 -17.22 -2.95
C TRP A 284 -16.92 -18.12 -3.27
N ALA A 285 -16.85 -19.30 -2.67
CA ALA A 285 -15.71 -20.22 -2.79
C ALA A 285 -15.87 -21.25 -3.90
N LYS A 286 -17.08 -21.42 -4.46
CA LYS A 286 -17.37 -22.49 -5.43
C LYS A 286 -16.44 -22.48 -6.63
N ASP A 287 -16.26 -21.33 -7.28
CA ASP A 287 -15.41 -21.29 -8.47
C ASP A 287 -13.93 -21.53 -8.10
N TYR A 288 -13.47 -21.09 -6.92
CA TYR A 288 -12.12 -21.36 -6.42
C TYR A 288 -11.90 -22.84 -6.10
N VAL A 289 -12.82 -23.47 -5.37
CA VAL A 289 -12.75 -24.89 -4.99
C VAL A 289 -12.80 -25.77 -6.23
N ALA A 290 -13.66 -25.45 -7.21
CA ALA A 290 -13.69 -26.19 -8.47
C ALA A 290 -12.40 -26.01 -9.29
N THR A 291 -11.85 -24.80 -9.34
CA THR A 291 -10.58 -24.52 -10.02
C THR A 291 -9.43 -25.28 -9.36
N ALA A 292 -9.27 -25.17 -8.03
CA ALA A 292 -8.24 -25.87 -7.28
C ALA A 292 -8.33 -27.40 -7.49
N HIS A 293 -9.54 -27.97 -7.44
CA HIS A 293 -9.74 -29.39 -7.70
C HIS A 293 -9.40 -29.78 -9.15
N GLN A 294 -9.77 -28.97 -10.14
CA GLN A 294 -9.44 -29.23 -11.54
C GLN A 294 -7.93 -29.23 -11.80
N TYR A 295 -7.18 -28.38 -11.10
CA TYR A 295 -5.73 -28.28 -11.20
C TYR A 295 -4.98 -29.29 -10.31
N GLY A 296 -5.70 -30.14 -9.57
CA GLY A 296 -5.10 -31.13 -8.68
C GLY A 296 -4.55 -30.55 -7.37
N ILE A 297 -4.82 -29.28 -7.08
CA ILE A 297 -4.38 -28.57 -5.87
C ILE A 297 -5.23 -28.97 -4.66
N LEU A 298 -6.51 -29.25 -4.88
CA LEU A 298 -7.44 -29.65 -3.82
C LEU A 298 -8.03 -31.02 -4.13
N SER A 299 -7.72 -32.00 -3.28
CA SER A 299 -8.25 -33.36 -3.38
C SER A 299 -9.47 -33.58 -2.48
N THR A 300 -10.29 -34.59 -2.80
CA THR A 300 -11.30 -35.13 -1.88
C THR A 300 -10.73 -36.25 -1.03
N ASP A 301 -11.27 -36.46 0.17
CA ASP A 301 -10.92 -37.61 1.00
C ASP A 301 -11.38 -38.96 0.39
N GLU A 302 -11.05 -40.07 1.04
CA GLU A 302 -11.42 -41.43 0.60
C GLU A 302 -12.94 -41.63 0.44
N GLU A 303 -13.74 -40.86 1.17
CA GLU A 303 -15.19 -40.87 1.07
C GLU A 303 -15.72 -39.98 -0.06
N GLY A 304 -14.86 -39.18 -0.70
CA GLY A 304 -15.20 -38.26 -1.76
C GLY A 304 -15.73 -36.91 -1.26
N ASN A 305 -15.44 -36.52 -0.03
CA ASN A 305 -15.81 -35.23 0.56
C ASN A 305 -14.63 -34.23 0.49
N ILE A 306 -14.95 -32.94 0.44
CA ILE A 306 -13.97 -31.84 0.49
C ILE A 306 -13.77 -31.35 1.93
N LYS A 307 -14.84 -31.35 2.72
CA LYS A 307 -14.94 -30.75 4.06
C LYS A 307 -14.59 -29.25 4.05
N PRO A 308 -15.30 -28.44 3.24
CA PRO A 308 -14.87 -27.08 2.89
C PRO A 308 -14.75 -26.12 4.08
N LYS A 309 -15.53 -26.35 5.14
CA LYS A 309 -15.59 -25.52 6.34
C LYS A 309 -14.70 -26.02 7.48
N GLU A 310 -14.09 -27.18 7.34
CA GLU A 310 -13.12 -27.66 8.32
C GLU A 310 -11.83 -26.85 8.21
N PHE A 311 -11.16 -26.65 9.34
CA PHE A 311 -9.84 -26.04 9.34
C PHE A 311 -8.83 -26.99 8.70
N ILE A 312 -8.00 -26.45 7.82
CA ILE A 312 -6.98 -27.24 7.14
C ILE A 312 -5.79 -27.47 8.08
N THR A 313 -5.30 -28.69 8.11
CA THR A 313 -4.11 -29.04 8.88
C THR A 313 -2.85 -28.48 8.22
N ARG A 314 -1.77 -28.41 8.99
CA ARG A 314 -0.48 -27.95 8.48
C ARG A 314 0.07 -28.87 7.39
N GLU A 315 -0.10 -30.19 7.52
CA GLU A 315 0.29 -31.14 6.47
C GLU A 315 -0.55 -30.98 5.19
N ASP A 316 -1.87 -30.84 5.30
CA ASP A 316 -2.74 -30.65 4.13
C ASP A 316 -2.38 -29.34 3.41
N THR A 317 -2.03 -28.29 4.17
CA THR A 317 -1.57 -27.01 3.62
C THR A 317 -0.28 -27.20 2.82
N ILE A 318 0.71 -27.90 3.39
CA ILE A 318 1.98 -28.21 2.74
C ILE A 318 1.74 -29.00 1.45
N MET A 319 0.86 -30.00 1.47
CA MET A 319 0.51 -30.76 0.27
C MET A 319 -0.15 -29.90 -0.82
N MET A 320 -1.14 -29.06 -0.45
CA MET A 320 -1.78 -28.15 -1.41
C MET A 320 -0.78 -27.17 -2.04
N LEU A 321 0.14 -26.62 -1.24
CA LEU A 321 1.20 -25.73 -1.73
C LEU A 321 2.17 -26.47 -2.64
N PHE A 322 2.53 -27.71 -2.31
CA PHE A 322 3.38 -28.55 -3.16
C PHE A 322 2.73 -28.83 -4.51
N ASP A 323 1.46 -29.24 -4.53
CA ASP A 323 0.74 -29.49 -5.77
C ASP A 323 0.55 -28.22 -6.63
N GLY A 324 0.45 -27.05 -5.98
CA GLY A 324 0.33 -25.77 -6.67
C GLY A 324 1.63 -25.20 -7.23
N PHE A 325 2.72 -25.26 -6.47
CA PHE A 325 3.95 -24.49 -6.75
C PHE A 325 5.18 -25.33 -7.12
N ARG A 326 5.11 -26.66 -7.05
CA ARG A 326 6.25 -27.49 -7.44
C ARG A 326 6.60 -27.31 -8.92
N GLU A 327 7.88 -27.49 -9.21
CA GLU A 327 8.38 -27.60 -10.58
C GLU A 327 7.78 -28.83 -11.29
N GLU A 328 7.54 -28.74 -12.61
CA GLU A 328 6.99 -29.86 -13.40
C GLU A 328 7.85 -31.12 -13.36
N ILE A 329 9.17 -30.96 -13.19
CA ILE A 329 10.15 -32.04 -13.12
C ILE A 329 10.94 -31.87 -11.82
N ILE A 330 10.68 -32.74 -10.85
CA ILE A 330 11.46 -32.85 -9.63
C ILE A 330 12.46 -33.99 -9.82
N ASN A 331 13.75 -33.71 -9.62
CA ASN A 331 14.76 -34.77 -9.59
C ASN A 331 14.64 -35.55 -8.27
N GLU A 332 14.68 -36.89 -8.30
CA GLU A 332 14.59 -37.71 -7.07
C GLU A 332 15.63 -37.31 -6.01
N GLU A 333 16.81 -36.84 -6.44
CA GLU A 333 17.86 -36.33 -5.54
C GLU A 333 17.41 -35.10 -4.73
N GLU A 334 16.52 -34.25 -5.26
CA GLU A 334 15.96 -33.10 -4.54
C GLU A 334 14.99 -33.50 -3.42
N LEU A 335 14.48 -34.74 -3.47
CA LEU A 335 13.64 -35.32 -2.42
C LEU A 335 14.45 -36.14 -1.39
N MET A 336 15.74 -36.36 -1.62
CA MET A 336 16.63 -37.10 -0.70
C MET A 336 17.15 -36.19 0.43
N VAL A 337 16.25 -35.42 1.05
CA VAL A 337 16.55 -34.50 2.15
C VAL A 337 16.09 -35.14 3.46
N PRO A 338 16.91 -35.14 4.54
CA PRO A 338 16.49 -35.70 5.81
C PRO A 338 15.35 -34.87 6.43
N ILE A 339 14.30 -35.56 6.88
CA ILE A 339 13.16 -34.97 7.59
C ILE A 339 13.36 -35.23 9.08
N ASP A 340 14.12 -34.35 9.74
CA ASP A 340 14.58 -34.54 11.12
C ASP A 340 13.71 -33.84 12.18
N TYR A 341 12.38 -33.81 11.97
CA TYR A 341 11.44 -33.30 12.97
C TYR A 341 11.23 -34.29 14.13
N GLU A 342 11.08 -33.80 15.35
CA GLU A 342 10.82 -34.65 16.53
C GLU A 342 9.49 -35.41 16.43
N ASP A 343 8.50 -34.82 15.77
CA ASP A 343 7.17 -35.37 15.50
C ASP A 343 7.04 -36.01 14.11
N PHE A 344 8.16 -36.43 13.50
CA PHE A 344 8.19 -37.09 12.18
C PHE A 344 7.16 -38.22 12.01
N ASN A 345 6.91 -39.01 13.06
CA ASN A 345 5.98 -40.13 13.01
C ASN A 345 4.50 -39.72 12.89
N GLU A 346 4.18 -38.44 13.06
CA GLU A 346 2.83 -37.88 12.87
C GLU A 346 2.59 -37.36 11.45
N ILE A 347 3.64 -37.34 10.60
CA ILE A 347 3.56 -36.93 9.20
C ILE A 347 2.99 -38.10 8.39
N SER A 348 1.91 -37.85 7.64
CA SER A 348 1.34 -38.86 6.77
C SER A 348 2.31 -39.26 5.65
N LEU A 349 2.25 -40.52 5.21
CA LEU A 349 3.09 -41.01 4.09
C LEU A 349 2.88 -40.20 2.80
N LEU A 350 1.68 -39.65 2.61
CA LEU A 350 1.34 -38.81 1.45
C LEU A 350 2.01 -37.43 1.50
N ALA A 351 2.32 -36.93 2.69
CA ALA A 351 2.96 -35.62 2.87
C ALA A 351 4.50 -35.68 2.79
N LEU A 352 5.13 -36.86 2.87
CA LEU A 352 6.58 -37.00 2.95
C LEU A 352 7.32 -36.29 1.80
N ASP A 353 6.90 -36.51 0.56
CA ASP A 353 7.53 -35.88 -0.61
C ASP A 353 7.37 -34.35 -0.57
N SER A 354 6.20 -33.85 -0.17
CA SER A 354 5.95 -32.41 -0.06
C SER A 354 6.79 -31.75 1.05
N VAL A 355 6.96 -32.43 2.19
CA VAL A 355 7.80 -31.96 3.29
C VAL A 355 9.27 -31.98 2.88
N ALA A 356 9.77 -33.08 2.31
CA ALA A 356 11.15 -33.18 1.83
C ALA A 356 11.47 -32.10 0.78
N TYR A 357 10.56 -31.91 -0.18
CA TYR A 357 10.70 -30.88 -1.21
C TYR A 357 10.85 -29.49 -0.61
N PHE A 358 9.96 -29.10 0.32
CA PHE A 358 10.02 -27.77 0.89
C PHE A 358 11.15 -27.57 1.91
N ILE A 359 11.67 -28.63 2.53
CA ILE A 359 12.95 -28.53 3.26
C ILE A 359 14.08 -28.27 2.26
N GLY A 360 14.14 -29.02 1.15
CA GLY A 360 15.17 -28.87 0.12
C GLY A 360 15.17 -27.51 -0.60
N LYS A 361 14.05 -26.78 -0.56
CA LYS A 361 13.90 -25.42 -1.11
C LYS A 361 13.94 -24.33 -0.03
N ASP A 362 14.39 -24.65 1.19
CA ASP A 362 14.48 -23.73 2.34
C ASP A 362 13.15 -23.02 2.71
N VAL A 363 12.01 -23.58 2.28
CA VAL A 363 10.66 -23.11 2.64
C VAL A 363 10.30 -23.59 4.05
N LEU A 364 10.60 -24.87 4.33
CA LEU A 364 10.53 -25.44 5.67
C LEU A 364 11.94 -25.52 6.25
N THR A 365 12.09 -25.16 7.52
CA THR A 365 13.37 -25.21 8.22
C THR A 365 13.17 -25.98 9.52
N VAL A 366 13.91 -27.08 9.70
CA VAL A 366 13.69 -28.02 10.80
C VAL A 366 13.95 -27.37 12.16
N GLU A 367 14.91 -26.46 12.25
CA GLU A 367 15.25 -25.76 13.50
C GLU A 367 14.19 -24.74 13.95
N GLU A 368 13.22 -24.39 13.09
CA GLU A 368 12.10 -23.54 13.48
C GLU A 368 11.11 -24.29 14.40
N ASP A 369 10.28 -23.55 15.12
CA ASP A 369 9.19 -24.09 15.95
C ASP A 369 9.62 -25.19 16.97
N ASN A 370 10.86 -25.12 17.46
CA ASN A 370 11.46 -26.11 18.38
C ASN A 370 11.51 -27.53 17.79
N TYR A 371 11.87 -27.68 16.53
CA TYR A 371 12.01 -28.99 15.88
C TYR A 371 10.70 -29.77 15.72
N LEU A 372 9.54 -29.08 15.77
CA LEU A 372 8.22 -29.68 15.59
C LEU A 372 7.55 -29.15 14.33
N LEU A 373 7.13 -30.05 13.44
CA LEU A 373 6.36 -29.68 12.25
C LEU A 373 4.90 -29.36 12.61
N ARG A 374 4.32 -30.07 13.58
CA ARG A 374 2.91 -30.05 13.99
C ARG A 374 1.96 -30.39 12.83
N PRO A 375 2.13 -31.56 12.16
CA PRO A 375 1.45 -31.86 10.90
C PRO A 375 -0.08 -31.88 11.02
N GLN A 376 -0.61 -32.34 12.17
CA GLN A 376 -2.05 -32.49 12.41
C GLN A 376 -2.72 -31.22 12.98
N ASP A 377 -1.94 -30.21 13.38
CA ASP A 377 -2.49 -28.98 13.91
C ASP A 377 -3.13 -28.14 12.79
N PRO A 378 -4.29 -27.49 13.04
CA PRO A 378 -4.82 -26.50 12.12
C PRO A 378 -3.83 -25.35 11.89
N ILE A 379 -3.62 -24.96 10.64
CA ILE A 379 -2.69 -23.86 10.34
C ILE A 379 -3.34 -22.50 10.62
N THR A 380 -2.57 -21.58 11.21
CA THR A 380 -3.00 -20.19 11.34
C THR A 380 -2.79 -19.41 10.04
N ARG A 381 -3.52 -18.30 9.87
CA ARG A 381 -3.40 -17.40 8.71
C ARG A 381 -1.97 -16.85 8.58
N GLY A 382 -1.34 -16.47 9.69
CA GLY A 382 0.03 -15.96 9.69
C GLY A 382 1.07 -17.03 9.32
N GLU A 383 0.90 -18.27 9.79
CA GLU A 383 1.78 -19.38 9.41
C GLU A 383 1.63 -19.74 7.92
N MET A 384 0.41 -19.76 7.41
CA MET A 384 0.15 -19.96 5.98
C MET A 384 0.79 -18.85 5.13
N CYS A 385 0.67 -17.59 5.56
CA CYS A 385 1.33 -16.46 4.89
C CYS A 385 2.86 -16.61 4.89
N LYS A 386 3.46 -17.03 6.00
CA LYS A 386 4.91 -17.29 6.07
C LYS A 386 5.35 -18.35 5.06
N LEU A 387 4.62 -19.48 4.97
CA LEU A 387 4.93 -20.54 4.00
C LEU A 387 4.82 -20.03 2.57
N MET A 388 3.73 -19.34 2.24
CA MET A 388 3.51 -18.79 0.90
C MET A 388 4.58 -17.77 0.51
N TYR A 389 4.95 -16.87 1.43
CA TYR A 389 6.03 -15.90 1.20
C TYR A 389 7.35 -16.59 0.89
N LYS A 390 7.76 -17.58 1.71
CA LYS A 390 9.01 -18.33 1.48
C LYS A 390 8.99 -19.09 0.15
N ILE A 391 7.83 -19.62 -0.27
CA ILE A 391 7.68 -20.25 -1.59
C ILE A 391 7.93 -19.25 -2.70
N ILE A 392 7.32 -18.06 -2.61
CA ILE A 392 7.50 -17.00 -3.62
C ILE A 392 8.97 -16.57 -3.65
N GLU A 393 9.61 -16.35 -2.50
CA GLU A 393 11.00 -15.90 -2.39
C GLU A 393 12.02 -16.94 -2.91
N ASN A 394 11.81 -18.22 -2.61
CA ASN A 394 12.80 -19.26 -2.91
C ASN A 394 12.60 -19.95 -4.26
N LEU A 395 11.41 -19.86 -4.86
CA LEU A 395 11.11 -20.51 -6.15
C LEU A 395 11.01 -19.52 -7.33
N TYR A 396 10.83 -18.21 -7.10
CA TYR A 396 10.60 -17.20 -8.14
C TYR A 396 11.42 -15.93 -7.91
#